data_AF-A0A3R7QDK3-F1
#
_entry.id   AF-A0A3R7QDK3-F1
#
_cell.length_a   1.000
_cell.length_b   1.000
_cell.length_c   1.000
_cell.angle_alpha   90.00
_cell.angle_beta   90.00
_cell.angle_gamma   90.00
#
_symmetry.space_group_name_H-M   'P 1'
#
loop_
_entity.id
_entity.type
_entity.pdbx_description
1 polymer ?
#
loop_
_entity_poly.entity_id
_entity_poly.type
_entity_poly.pdbx_seq_one_letter_code
_entity_poly.pdbx_strand_id
1 'polypeptide(L)'
;MVTRSEVFFEDGYPRSEVFFEGFTEKSRDGYPRVKFFFEDGYPRSEVFSGMVTREPIQDLRAVTEEMARSPWSEMSQEILANTATQDDWRYMNVSDHLHDSTSFAIENPHMTLQLQTLNIATQSHVTRPADPHYYEPQTAFEIAAKMKSQEEIKEELEPLGVLFNRPVTCKEVNMAAFEKAFSSPVDVVRDRFTERGRNITFFEDVVDDFATSWLASSHSLVYTDAGLEVTARRFHTGSSNPDLRGMTWCKLVPPERFLEYIMVDGLKGTKP
;
A
#
# COMPACT_ATOMS: atom_id res chain seq x y z
N MET A 1 -10.88 19.61 30.43
CA MET A 1 -10.15 19.82 31.69
C MET A 1 -8.70 19.50 31.35
N VAL A 2 -7.82 20.50 31.28
CA VAL A 2 -6.45 20.33 30.80
C VAL A 2 -5.58 19.93 31.98
N THR A 3 -5.05 18.70 31.97
CA THR A 3 -3.96 18.27 32.83
C THR A 3 -2.66 18.38 32.06
N ARG A 4 -1.71 19.15 32.63
CA ARG A 4 -0.38 19.40 32.08
C ARG A 4 0.56 18.32 32.64
N SER A 5 1.11 17.47 31.78
CA SER A 5 2.15 16.50 32.15
C SER A 5 3.53 17.12 31.91
N GLU A 6 4.42 17.02 32.89
CA GLU A 6 5.83 17.39 32.76
C GLU A 6 6.61 16.25 32.09
N VAL A 7 7.57 16.60 31.23
CA VAL A 7 8.46 15.67 30.53
C VAL A 7 9.70 15.46 31.38
N PHE A 8 10.01 14.21 31.73
CA PHE A 8 11.28 13.81 32.33
C PHE A 8 12.26 13.33 31.26
N PHE A 9 13.53 13.73 31.40
CA PHE A 9 14.64 13.28 30.57
C PHE A 9 15.50 12.29 31.38
N GLU A 10 15.58 11.03 30.95
CA GLU A 10 16.68 10.13 31.30
C GLU A 10 17.45 9.81 30.01
N ASP A 11 18.79 9.88 30.09
CA ASP A 11 19.78 9.44 29.09
C ASP A 11 19.95 10.22 27.78
N GLY A 12 19.57 11.51 27.72
CA GLY A 12 20.18 12.46 26.77
C GLY A 12 19.94 12.22 25.26
N TYR A 13 19.05 11.30 24.88
CA TYR A 13 18.57 11.15 23.51
C TYR A 13 17.07 11.47 23.43
N PRO A 14 16.61 12.30 22.49
CA PRO A 14 15.19 12.49 22.26
C PRO A 14 14.59 11.18 21.71
N ARG A 15 13.76 10.50 22.51
CA ARG A 15 12.81 9.53 21.97
C ARG A 15 11.70 10.30 21.26
N SER A 16 11.63 10.18 19.94
CA SER A 16 10.40 10.48 19.20
C SER A 16 9.42 9.34 19.42
N GLU A 17 8.61 9.41 20.47
CA GLU A 17 7.39 8.61 20.54
C GLU A 17 6.38 9.22 19.55
N VAL A 18 6.05 8.47 18.50
CA VAL A 18 4.96 8.83 17.59
C VAL A 18 3.65 8.54 18.32
N PHE A 19 3.02 9.59 18.84
CA PHE A 19 1.68 9.50 19.41
C PHE A 19 0.64 9.64 18.30
N PHE A 20 -0.15 8.60 18.08
CA PHE A 20 -1.38 8.71 17.30
C PHE A 20 -2.47 9.32 18.19
N GLU A 21 -2.55 10.65 18.27
CA GLU A 21 -3.73 11.30 18.87
C GLU A 21 -4.90 11.26 17.88
N GLY A 22 -5.66 10.17 17.92
CA GLY A 22 -6.99 10.13 17.33
C GLY A 22 -7.95 11.00 18.15
N PHE A 23 -8.29 12.19 17.66
CA PHE A 23 -9.39 12.97 18.23
C PHE A 23 -10.72 12.29 17.89
N THR A 24 -11.39 11.75 18.91
CA THR A 24 -12.77 11.30 18.80
C THR A 24 -13.71 12.50 18.90
N GLU A 25 -14.06 13.09 17.76
CA GLU A 25 -15.15 14.05 17.70
C GLU A 25 -16.48 13.27 17.75
N LYS A 26 -17.26 13.46 18.83
CA LYS A 26 -18.62 12.89 18.90
C LYS A 26 -19.47 13.54 17.81
N SER A 27 -19.80 12.77 16.77
CA SER A 27 -20.75 13.21 15.77
C SER A 27 -22.18 13.18 16.34
N ARG A 28 -23.08 14.00 15.79
CA ARG A 28 -24.50 14.13 16.23
C ARG A 28 -25.27 12.79 16.19
N ASP A 29 -24.76 11.85 15.42
CA ASP A 29 -25.27 10.51 15.13
C ASP A 29 -24.67 9.42 16.04
N GLY A 30 -23.78 9.76 16.98
CA GLY A 30 -23.31 8.83 18.02
C GLY A 30 -22.23 7.84 17.57
N TYR A 31 -21.72 7.96 16.34
CA TYR A 31 -20.64 7.13 15.82
C TYR A 31 -19.30 7.88 15.94
N PRO A 32 -18.21 7.20 16.37
CA PRO A 32 -16.89 7.81 16.36
C PRO A 32 -16.46 8.08 14.91
N ARG A 33 -16.17 9.34 14.58
CA ARG A 33 -15.55 9.72 13.31
C ARG A 33 -14.04 9.82 13.52
N VAL A 34 -13.29 9.03 12.78
CA VAL A 34 -11.84 9.21 12.66
C VAL A 34 -11.61 10.20 11.53
N LYS A 35 -11.22 11.44 11.87
CA LYS A 35 -10.64 12.36 10.90
C LYS A 35 -9.14 12.07 10.85
N PHE A 36 -8.65 11.71 9.68
CA PHE A 36 -7.22 11.58 9.45
C PHE A 36 -6.63 13.00 9.42
N PHE A 37 -5.87 13.34 10.45
CA PHE A 37 -4.92 14.44 10.39
C PHE A 37 -3.59 13.83 9.97
N PHE A 38 -3.17 14.12 8.75
CA PHE A 38 -1.82 13.81 8.31
C PHE A 38 -0.90 14.83 8.98
N GLU A 39 -0.22 14.45 10.06
CA GLU A 39 0.99 15.17 10.46
C GLU A 39 2.04 14.96 9.36
N ASP A 40 2.82 16.00 9.06
CA ASP A 40 3.76 16.16 7.92
C ASP A 40 4.94 15.16 7.88
N GLY A 41 4.75 13.90 8.28
CA GLY A 41 5.78 12.87 8.42
C GLY A 41 6.02 11.97 7.21
N TYR A 42 5.18 12.04 6.17
CA TYR A 42 5.54 11.46 4.87
C TYR A 42 6.12 12.58 4.01
N PRO A 43 7.39 12.48 3.55
CA PRO A 43 7.91 13.44 2.60
C PRO A 43 7.00 13.41 1.38
N ARG A 44 6.52 14.59 0.98
CA ARG A 44 5.89 14.81 -0.32
C ARG A 44 6.74 14.05 -1.34
N SER A 45 6.20 12.95 -1.89
CA SER A 45 6.78 12.30 -3.06
C SER A 45 7.20 13.43 -3.99
N GLU A 46 8.48 13.51 -4.33
CA GLU A 46 8.96 14.48 -5.30
C GLU A 46 7.98 14.44 -6.46
N VAL A 47 7.23 15.53 -6.60
CA VAL A 47 6.26 15.67 -7.65
C VAL A 47 7.09 15.62 -8.90
N PHE A 48 7.07 14.47 -9.58
CA PHE A 48 7.56 14.35 -10.94
C PHE A 48 6.88 15.47 -11.73
N SER A 49 7.59 16.58 -11.88
CA SER A 49 7.14 17.77 -12.59
C SER A 49 7.32 17.52 -14.08
N GLY A 50 6.67 16.46 -14.55
CA GLY A 50 6.49 16.12 -15.95
C GLY A 50 4.99 16.09 -16.18
N MET A 51 4.50 17.04 -17.00
CA MET A 51 3.15 17.10 -17.58
C MET A 51 2.05 16.40 -16.77
N VAL A 52 1.24 17.16 -16.04
CA VAL A 52 -0.08 16.68 -15.57
C VAL A 52 -0.87 16.29 -16.82
N THR A 53 -0.83 15.01 -17.16
CA THR A 53 -1.61 14.36 -18.20
C THR A 53 -3.08 14.52 -17.81
N ARG A 54 -3.92 14.76 -18.81
CA ARG A 54 -5.32 15.18 -18.62
C ARG A 54 -6.22 14.12 -17.95
N GLU A 55 -5.68 12.97 -17.53
CA GLU A 55 -6.47 11.84 -17.05
C GLU A 55 -5.78 11.12 -15.87
N PRO A 56 -5.99 11.58 -14.62
CA PRO A 56 -5.42 10.97 -13.40
C PRO A 56 -5.62 9.45 -13.29
N ILE A 57 -6.70 8.93 -13.88
CA ILE A 57 -6.99 7.49 -13.93
C ILE A 57 -6.02 6.73 -14.84
N GLN A 58 -5.57 7.33 -15.96
CA GLN A 58 -4.59 6.72 -16.86
C GLN A 58 -3.22 6.64 -16.19
N ASP A 59 -2.84 7.68 -15.44
CA ASP A 59 -1.57 7.71 -14.71
C ASP A 59 -1.51 6.61 -13.65
N LEU A 60 -2.61 6.43 -12.89
CA LEU A 60 -2.68 5.35 -11.90
C LEU A 60 -2.78 3.96 -12.53
N ARG A 61 -3.39 3.83 -13.72
CA ARG A 61 -3.36 2.57 -14.48
C ARG A 61 -1.95 2.19 -14.90
N ALA A 62 -1.13 3.16 -15.34
CA ALA A 62 0.27 2.93 -15.67
C ALA A 62 1.08 2.51 -14.43
N VAL A 63 0.72 3.00 -13.25
CA VAL A 63 1.30 2.54 -11.98
C VAL A 63 0.91 1.09 -11.67
N THR A 64 -0.32 0.68 -12.00
CA THR A 64 -0.76 -0.71 -11.79
C THR A 64 -0.14 -1.69 -12.77
N GLU A 65 -0.07 -1.32 -14.05
CA GLU A 65 0.49 -2.16 -15.10
C GLU A 65 1.09 -1.30 -16.21
N GLU A 66 2.38 -1.53 -16.47
CA GLU A 66 3.10 -0.92 -17.57
C GLU A 66 3.90 -2.01 -18.29
N MET A 67 3.54 -2.30 -19.54
CA MET A 67 4.19 -3.34 -20.35
C MET A 67 4.13 -4.73 -19.69
N ALA A 68 5.23 -5.18 -19.09
CA ALA A 68 5.41 -6.51 -18.50
C ALA A 68 5.78 -6.44 -17.01
N ARG A 69 5.41 -5.35 -16.34
CA ARG A 69 5.68 -5.10 -14.92
C ARG A 69 4.52 -4.34 -14.26
N SER A 70 4.47 -4.41 -12.94
CA SER A 70 3.63 -3.58 -12.08
C SER A 70 4.49 -2.62 -11.25
N PRO A 71 4.62 -1.34 -11.64
CA PRO A 71 5.32 -0.34 -10.83
C PRO A 71 4.80 -0.23 -9.40
N TRP A 72 3.51 -0.51 -9.17
CA TRP A 72 2.93 -0.57 -7.84
C TRP A 72 3.48 -1.72 -6.99
N SER A 73 3.77 -2.88 -7.59
CA SER A 73 4.44 -4.00 -6.92
C SER A 73 5.86 -3.61 -6.48
N GLU A 74 6.59 -2.87 -7.33
CA GLU A 74 7.92 -2.33 -7.00
C GLU A 74 7.85 -1.37 -5.80
N MET A 75 6.95 -0.37 -5.86
CA MET A 75 6.72 0.57 -4.75
C MET A 75 6.25 -0.15 -3.47
N SER A 76 5.44 -1.19 -3.61
CA SER A 76 4.95 -1.98 -2.47
C SER A 76 6.10 -2.68 -1.75
N GLN A 77 7.11 -3.17 -2.48
CA GLN A 77 8.29 -3.79 -1.89
C GLN A 77 9.15 -2.77 -1.11
N GLU A 78 9.27 -1.54 -1.60
CA GLU A 78 9.95 -0.45 -0.91
C GLU A 78 9.23 -0.05 0.38
N ILE A 79 7.90 0.09 0.30
CA ILE A 79 7.03 0.34 1.46
C ILE A 79 7.16 -0.79 2.48
N LEU A 80 7.20 -2.05 2.02
CA LEU A 80 7.33 -3.22 2.89
C LEU A 80 8.71 -3.30 3.55
N ALA A 81 9.76 -2.93 2.82
CA ALA A 81 11.11 -2.85 3.36
C ALA A 81 11.20 -1.80 4.49
N ASN A 82 10.49 -0.68 4.39
CA ASN A 82 10.36 0.34 5.45
C ASN A 82 11.69 0.70 6.13
N THR A 83 12.67 1.10 5.33
CA THR A 83 13.96 1.61 5.83
C THR A 83 13.75 2.89 6.64
N ALA A 84 14.63 3.16 7.59
CA ALA A 84 14.52 4.30 8.49
C ALA A 84 14.64 5.64 7.74
N THR A 85 15.42 5.67 6.66
CA THR A 85 15.58 6.84 5.80
C THR A 85 15.28 6.51 4.35
N GLN A 86 14.84 7.52 3.59
CA GLN A 86 14.61 7.38 2.15
C GLN A 86 15.93 7.22 1.38
N ASP A 87 17.01 7.81 1.89
CA ASP A 87 18.35 7.69 1.31
C ASP A 87 18.87 6.25 1.29
N ASP A 88 18.35 5.38 2.17
CA ASP A 88 18.69 3.96 2.20
C ASP A 88 18.16 3.19 0.99
N TRP A 89 17.20 3.75 0.24
CA TRP A 89 16.69 3.13 -0.99
C TRP A 89 17.77 3.00 -2.06
N ARG A 90 18.86 3.78 -1.97
CA ARG A 90 20.02 3.62 -2.87
C ARG A 90 20.70 2.25 -2.77
N TYR A 91 20.49 1.53 -1.66
CA TYR A 91 21.01 0.17 -1.45
C TYR A 91 20.07 -0.90 -1.99
N MET A 92 18.90 -0.53 -2.53
CA MET A 92 17.94 -1.46 -3.11
C MET A 92 17.71 -1.12 -4.58
N ASN A 93 17.58 -2.16 -5.38
CA ASN A 93 17.13 -2.05 -6.76
C ASN A 93 15.97 -3.02 -6.94
N VAL A 94 14.75 -2.48 -6.97
CA VAL A 94 13.52 -3.28 -7.07
C VAL A 94 13.06 -3.31 -8.52
N SER A 95 12.73 -4.50 -9.01
CA SER A 95 12.13 -4.72 -10.32
C SER A 95 10.98 -5.69 -10.22
N ASP A 96 9.93 -5.51 -11.02
CA ASP A 96 8.79 -6.43 -11.06
C ASP A 96 8.68 -7.19 -12.38
N HIS A 97 8.17 -8.42 -12.29
CA HIS A 97 7.72 -9.21 -13.43
C HIS A 97 6.22 -9.49 -13.31
N LEU A 98 5.47 -8.99 -14.29
CA LEU A 98 4.05 -9.27 -14.42
C LEU A 98 3.82 -10.60 -15.12
N HIS A 99 3.00 -11.45 -14.52
CA HIS A 99 2.72 -12.80 -15.01
C HIS A 99 1.23 -13.00 -15.28
N ASP A 100 0.93 -13.95 -16.18
CA ASP A 100 -0.38 -14.60 -16.18
C ASP A 100 -0.59 -15.43 -14.89
N SER A 101 -1.82 -15.87 -14.66
CA SER A 101 -2.17 -16.57 -13.42
C SER A 101 -1.43 -17.89 -13.21
N THR A 102 -1.02 -18.57 -14.29
CA THR A 102 -0.35 -19.88 -14.23
C THR A 102 1.12 -19.70 -13.89
N SER A 103 1.82 -18.82 -14.60
CA SER A 103 3.21 -18.47 -14.32
C SER A 103 3.34 -17.83 -12.94
N PHE A 104 2.43 -16.92 -12.59
CA PHE A 104 2.42 -16.28 -11.27
C PHE A 104 2.32 -17.28 -10.12
N ALA A 105 1.56 -18.38 -10.29
CA ALA A 105 1.37 -19.36 -9.24
C ALA A 105 2.70 -20.03 -8.82
N ILE A 106 3.59 -20.27 -9.78
CA ILE A 106 4.86 -21.00 -9.56
C ILE A 106 6.06 -20.09 -9.34
N GLU A 107 6.06 -18.89 -9.92
CA GLU A 107 7.18 -17.97 -9.81
C GLU A 107 7.24 -17.33 -8.41
N ASN A 108 8.46 -17.21 -7.88
CA ASN A 108 8.72 -16.68 -6.56
C ASN A 108 9.63 -15.46 -6.62
N PRO A 109 9.46 -14.49 -5.70
CA PRO A 109 10.35 -13.36 -5.62
C PRO A 109 11.74 -13.83 -5.20
N HIS A 110 12.77 -13.21 -5.75
CA HIS A 110 14.15 -13.50 -5.39
C HIS A 110 14.92 -12.21 -5.14
N MET A 111 16.05 -12.33 -4.43
CA MET A 111 16.94 -11.20 -4.20
C MET A 111 18.39 -11.64 -4.34
N THR A 112 19.27 -10.69 -4.69
CA THR A 112 20.71 -10.94 -4.78
C THR A 112 21.48 -9.68 -4.44
N LEU A 113 22.38 -9.78 -3.47
CA LEU A 113 23.29 -8.71 -3.10
C LEU A 113 24.47 -8.64 -4.10
N GLN A 114 24.61 -7.52 -4.80
CA GLN A 114 25.70 -7.26 -5.75
C GLN A 114 26.31 -5.89 -5.47
N LEU A 115 27.61 -5.82 -5.20
CA LEU A 115 28.33 -4.55 -5.02
C LEU A 115 27.63 -3.59 -4.04
N GLN A 116 27.15 -4.10 -2.89
CA GLN A 116 26.40 -3.36 -1.86
C GLN A 116 24.98 -2.91 -2.26
N THR A 117 24.49 -3.33 -3.43
CA THR A 117 23.10 -3.10 -3.85
C THR A 117 22.34 -4.42 -3.81
N LEU A 118 21.25 -4.46 -3.05
CA LEU A 118 20.33 -5.59 -3.00
C LEU A 118 19.35 -5.47 -4.18
N ASN A 119 19.50 -6.35 -5.16
CA ASN A 119 18.56 -6.44 -6.27
C ASN A 119 17.40 -7.34 -5.83
N ILE A 120 16.16 -6.86 -5.93
CA ILE A 120 14.95 -7.58 -5.54
C ILE A 120 14.04 -7.69 -6.76
N ALA A 121 13.70 -8.91 -7.14
CA ALA A 121 12.76 -9.18 -8.23
C ALA A 121 11.42 -9.65 -7.66
N THR A 122 10.41 -8.77 -7.68
CA THR A 122 9.04 -9.08 -7.29
C THR A 122 8.29 -9.76 -8.42
N GLN A 123 7.22 -10.47 -8.08
CA GLN A 123 6.33 -11.09 -9.05
C GLN A 123 4.94 -10.53 -8.83
N SER A 124 4.25 -10.14 -9.90
CA SER A 124 2.89 -9.61 -9.82
C SER A 124 1.93 -10.31 -10.77
N HIS A 125 0.64 -10.27 -10.42
CA HIS A 125 -0.46 -10.65 -11.29
C HIS A 125 -1.61 -9.68 -11.09
N VAL A 126 -2.11 -9.12 -12.19
CA VAL A 126 -3.21 -8.15 -12.20
C VAL A 126 -4.49 -8.85 -12.63
N THR A 127 -5.47 -8.90 -11.72
CA THR A 127 -6.80 -9.42 -12.02
C THR A 127 -7.72 -8.30 -12.46
N ARG A 128 -8.39 -8.48 -13.61
CA ARG A 128 -9.43 -7.58 -14.11
C ARG A 128 -10.80 -8.28 -14.07
N PRO A 129 -11.90 -7.52 -13.91
CA PRO A 129 -13.22 -8.10 -14.09
C PRO A 129 -13.35 -8.64 -15.52
N ALA A 130 -13.90 -9.85 -15.65
CA ALA A 130 -14.19 -10.42 -16.95
C ALA A 130 -15.49 -9.79 -17.48
N ASP A 131 -15.38 -8.79 -18.36
CA ASP A 131 -16.53 -8.27 -19.09
C ASP A 131 -16.41 -8.58 -20.59
N PRO A 132 -17.23 -9.48 -21.14
CA PRO A 132 -17.16 -9.86 -22.54
C PRO A 132 -17.61 -8.75 -23.51
N HIS A 133 -18.12 -7.61 -23.03
CA HIS A 133 -18.65 -6.53 -23.87
C HIS A 133 -17.75 -5.30 -23.98
N TYR A 134 -16.66 -5.21 -23.21
CA TYR A 134 -15.76 -4.06 -23.27
C TYR A 134 -14.51 -4.33 -24.09
N TYR A 135 -14.26 -3.45 -25.06
CA TYR A 135 -13.01 -3.40 -25.82
C TYR A 135 -11.93 -2.55 -25.12
N GLU A 136 -12.29 -1.84 -24.05
CA GLU A 136 -11.37 -1.00 -23.28
C GLU A 136 -10.94 -1.69 -21.97
N PRO A 137 -9.68 -1.53 -21.54
CA PRO A 137 -9.21 -2.08 -20.29
C PRO A 137 -9.98 -1.49 -19.12
N GLN A 138 -10.70 -2.36 -18.40
CA GLN A 138 -11.35 -2.01 -17.15
C GLN A 138 -10.31 -1.76 -16.06
N THR A 139 -10.69 -0.93 -15.07
CA THR A 139 -9.94 -0.74 -13.83
C THR A 139 -9.58 -2.10 -13.26
N ALA A 140 -8.30 -2.31 -12.89
CA ALA A 140 -7.93 -3.55 -12.24
C ALA A 140 -8.74 -3.72 -10.95
N PHE A 141 -9.08 -4.97 -10.65
CA PHE A 141 -9.75 -5.30 -9.40
C PHE A 141 -8.72 -5.59 -8.31
N GLU A 142 -7.66 -6.34 -8.63
CA GLU A 142 -6.65 -6.80 -7.67
C GLU A 142 -5.25 -6.80 -8.30
N ILE A 143 -4.24 -6.45 -7.50
CA ILE A 143 -2.84 -6.77 -7.77
C ILE A 143 -2.40 -7.81 -6.73
N ALA A 144 -2.15 -9.04 -7.17
CA ALA A 144 -1.51 -10.04 -6.34
C ALA A 144 0.01 -9.84 -6.47
N ALA A 145 0.68 -9.47 -5.39
CA ALA A 145 2.12 -9.20 -5.38
C ALA A 145 2.84 -10.20 -4.46
N LYS A 146 3.89 -10.85 -4.98
CA LYS A 146 4.81 -11.66 -4.18
C LYS A 146 6.11 -10.87 -4.00
N MET A 147 6.46 -10.59 -2.76
CA MET A 147 7.59 -9.75 -2.36
C MET A 147 8.50 -10.48 -1.37
N LYS A 148 9.72 -9.97 -1.18
CA LYS A 148 10.63 -10.38 -0.10
C LYS A 148 10.24 -9.66 1.19
N SER A 149 10.27 -10.38 2.32
CA SER A 149 9.88 -9.83 3.61
C SER A 149 10.93 -8.84 4.13
N GLN A 150 10.51 -7.95 5.02
CA GLN A 150 11.43 -6.98 5.65
C GLN A 150 12.55 -7.72 6.39
N GLU A 151 12.22 -8.80 7.10
CA GLU A 151 13.19 -9.56 7.90
C GLU A 151 14.34 -10.08 7.04
N GLU A 152 14.02 -10.56 5.85
CA GLU A 152 14.99 -11.14 4.93
C GLU A 152 15.82 -10.05 4.21
N ILE A 153 15.21 -8.91 3.87
CA ILE A 153 15.93 -7.73 3.36
C ILE A 153 16.89 -7.18 4.41
N LYS A 154 16.43 -7.17 5.67
CA LYS A 154 17.17 -6.69 6.83
C LYS A 154 18.44 -7.51 7.08
N GLU A 155 18.38 -8.84 6.94
CA GLU A 155 19.55 -9.72 7.05
C GLU A 155 20.68 -9.36 6.08
N GLU A 156 20.36 -8.88 4.88
CA GLU A 156 21.35 -8.50 3.85
C GLU A 156 21.86 -7.06 4.01
N LEU A 157 20.99 -6.13 4.42
CA LEU A 157 21.29 -4.69 4.40
C LEU A 157 21.73 -4.10 5.76
N GLU A 158 21.35 -4.70 6.90
CA GLU A 158 21.86 -4.24 8.21
C GLU A 158 23.39 -4.27 8.32
N PRO A 159 24.10 -5.29 7.80
CA PRO A 159 25.57 -5.29 7.79
C PRO A 159 26.18 -4.12 6.99
N LEU A 160 25.42 -3.48 6.11
CA LEU A 160 25.80 -2.29 5.35
C LEU A 160 25.45 -0.98 6.09
N GLY A 161 24.87 -1.07 7.29
CA GLY A 161 24.47 0.08 8.11
C GLY A 161 23.08 0.62 7.81
N VAL A 162 22.28 -0.06 6.98
CA VAL A 162 20.88 0.32 6.74
C VAL A 162 20.05 0.03 7.98
N LEU A 163 19.27 1.04 8.40
CA LEU A 163 18.36 0.91 9.54
C LEU A 163 16.94 0.66 9.04
N PHE A 164 16.16 -0.07 9.83
CA PHE A 164 14.80 -0.46 9.52
C PHE A 164 13.85 0.04 10.60
N ASN A 165 12.67 0.50 10.17
CA ASN A 165 11.55 0.79 11.06
C ASN A 165 10.82 -0.53 11.43
N ARG A 166 9.62 -0.41 12.00
CA ARG A 166 8.78 -1.59 12.28
C ARG A 166 8.34 -2.30 10.98
N PRO A 167 7.99 -3.60 11.06
CA PRO A 167 7.37 -4.30 9.95
C PRO A 167 6.08 -3.63 9.48
N VAL A 168 5.86 -3.71 8.17
CA VAL A 168 4.68 -3.16 7.47
C VAL A 168 3.76 -4.30 7.02
N THR A 169 2.46 -4.06 7.13
CA THR A 169 1.38 -4.98 6.78
C THR A 169 0.86 -4.72 5.35
N CYS A 170 0.14 -5.69 4.76
CA CYS A 170 -0.48 -5.47 3.44
C CYS A 170 -1.61 -4.41 3.53
N LYS A 171 -2.27 -4.29 4.68
CA LYS A 171 -3.17 -3.19 5.04
C LYS A 171 -2.50 -1.83 4.82
N GLU A 172 -1.30 -1.64 5.33
CA GLU A 172 -0.58 -0.37 5.22
C GLU A 172 -0.13 -0.07 3.79
N VAL A 173 0.23 -1.09 3.02
CA VAL A 173 0.47 -0.94 1.58
C VAL A 173 -0.81 -0.46 0.87
N ASN A 174 -1.99 -1.00 1.22
CA ASN A 174 -3.26 -0.53 0.69
C ASN A 174 -3.64 0.89 1.15
N MET A 175 -3.23 1.29 2.36
CA MET A 175 -3.38 2.68 2.80
C MET A 175 -2.53 3.62 1.95
N ALA A 176 -1.28 3.24 1.64
CA ALA A 176 -0.42 3.98 0.73
C ALA A 176 -0.98 4.03 -0.70
N ALA A 177 -1.63 2.97 -1.17
CA ALA A 177 -2.35 2.97 -2.47
C ALA A 177 -3.47 4.02 -2.49
N PHE A 178 -4.23 4.12 -1.39
CA PHE A 178 -5.25 5.16 -1.25
C PHE A 178 -4.65 6.56 -1.20
N GLU A 179 -3.57 6.78 -0.46
CA GLU A 179 -2.88 8.09 -0.41
C GLU A 179 -2.36 8.50 -1.79
N LYS A 180 -1.79 7.56 -2.54
CA LYS A 180 -1.39 7.76 -3.94
C LYS A 180 -2.58 8.14 -4.81
N ALA A 181 -3.71 7.47 -4.64
CA ALA A 181 -4.94 7.79 -5.37
C ALA A 181 -5.54 9.13 -4.96
N PHE A 182 -5.49 9.51 -3.68
CA PHE A 182 -6.06 10.74 -3.14
C PHE A 182 -5.26 11.99 -3.48
N SER A 183 -3.96 11.84 -3.69
CA SER A 183 -3.06 12.90 -4.16
C SER A 183 -3.09 13.11 -5.68
N SER A 184 -3.55 12.11 -6.45
CA SER A 184 -3.63 12.15 -7.92
C SER A 184 -4.66 13.16 -8.52
N PRO A 185 -5.90 13.28 -8.01
CA PRO A 185 -6.90 14.15 -8.63
C PRO A 185 -6.65 15.63 -8.35
N VAL A 186 -7.27 16.48 -9.20
CA VAL A 186 -7.33 17.93 -9.00
C VAL A 186 -8.02 18.30 -7.70
N ASP A 187 -7.63 19.43 -7.10
CA ASP A 187 -8.07 19.86 -5.77
C ASP A 187 -9.60 19.87 -5.61
N VAL A 188 -10.36 20.27 -6.64
CA VAL A 188 -11.83 20.26 -6.61
C VAL A 188 -12.43 18.88 -6.34
N VAL A 189 -11.85 17.82 -6.90
CA VAL A 189 -12.32 16.44 -6.67
C VAL A 189 -11.96 15.99 -5.26
N ARG A 190 -10.76 16.35 -4.80
CA ARG A 190 -10.26 16.05 -3.46
C ARG A 190 -11.13 16.71 -2.40
N ASP A 191 -11.36 18.02 -2.52
CA ASP A 191 -12.19 18.82 -1.62
C ASP A 191 -13.62 18.24 -1.55
N ARG A 192 -14.19 17.90 -2.70
CA ARG A 192 -15.53 17.30 -2.80
C ARG A 192 -15.61 15.95 -2.10
N PHE A 193 -14.57 15.13 -2.18
CA PHE A 193 -14.51 13.86 -1.44
C PHE A 193 -14.29 14.09 0.06
N THR A 194 -13.43 15.03 0.44
CA THR A 194 -13.20 15.38 1.85
C THR A 194 -14.45 15.92 2.53
N GLU A 195 -15.26 16.72 1.82
CA GLU A 195 -16.45 17.36 2.38
C GLU A 195 -17.59 16.36 2.62
N ARG A 196 -17.82 15.45 1.67
CA ARG A 196 -19.03 14.61 1.66
C ARG A 196 -18.83 13.17 1.23
N GLY A 197 -17.61 12.77 0.86
CA GLY A 197 -17.30 11.39 0.52
C GLY A 197 -17.52 10.46 1.70
N ARG A 198 -17.98 9.23 1.41
CA ARG A 198 -18.05 8.17 2.40
C ARG A 198 -16.64 7.68 2.74
N ASN A 199 -16.42 7.34 4.00
CA ASN A 199 -15.12 6.95 4.51
C ASN A 199 -14.57 5.67 3.86
N ILE A 200 -13.28 5.45 4.02
CA ILE A 200 -12.63 4.17 3.74
C ILE A 200 -12.07 3.64 5.05
N THR A 201 -12.39 2.39 5.37
CA THR A 201 -11.95 1.70 6.60
C THR A 201 -11.06 0.54 6.23
N PHE A 202 -9.82 0.55 6.70
CA PHE A 202 -8.84 -0.51 6.47
C PHE A 202 -8.78 -1.46 7.68
N PHE A 203 -9.15 -2.72 7.45
CA PHE A 203 -9.08 -3.78 8.45
C PHE A 203 -7.74 -4.50 8.42
N GLU A 204 -7.44 -5.21 9.51
CA GLU A 204 -6.24 -6.05 9.61
C GLU A 204 -6.19 -7.12 8.53
N ASP A 205 -4.97 -7.51 8.16
CA ASP A 205 -4.74 -8.55 7.15
C ASP A 205 -5.35 -9.89 7.58
N VAL A 206 -6.02 -10.57 6.66
CA VAL A 206 -6.34 -11.99 6.80
C VAL A 206 -5.12 -12.80 6.40
N VAL A 207 -4.51 -13.49 7.36
CA VAL A 207 -3.32 -14.31 7.12
C VAL A 207 -3.74 -15.69 6.62
N ASP A 208 -3.28 -16.06 5.43
CA ASP A 208 -3.42 -17.41 4.87
C ASP A 208 -2.25 -18.28 5.37
N ASP A 209 -2.55 -19.51 5.76
CA ASP A 209 -1.53 -20.47 6.24
C ASP A 209 -0.76 -21.15 5.09
N PHE A 210 -1.32 -21.15 3.88
CA PHE A 210 -0.80 -21.87 2.73
C PHE A 210 -0.81 -21.01 1.47
N ALA A 211 0.26 -21.13 0.67
CA ALA A 211 0.39 -20.47 -0.62
C ALA A 211 -0.81 -20.74 -1.54
N THR A 212 -1.33 -21.97 -1.57
CA THR A 212 -2.50 -22.34 -2.38
C THR A 212 -3.80 -21.70 -1.91
N SER A 213 -3.99 -21.55 -0.59
CA SER A 213 -5.14 -20.81 -0.02
C SER A 213 -5.08 -19.35 -0.45
N TRP A 214 -3.90 -18.73 -0.36
CA TRP A 214 -3.69 -17.35 -0.76
C TRP A 214 -3.87 -17.14 -2.27
N LEU A 215 -3.36 -18.05 -3.11
CA LEU A 215 -3.54 -17.99 -4.56
C LEU A 215 -5.02 -18.10 -4.96
N ALA A 216 -5.79 -18.94 -4.27
CA ALA A 216 -7.22 -19.11 -4.49
C ALA A 216 -8.08 -18.01 -3.83
N SER A 217 -7.47 -17.10 -3.07
CA SER A 217 -8.16 -16.02 -2.38
C SER A 217 -8.07 -14.69 -3.13
N SER A 218 -8.87 -13.74 -2.65
CA SER A 218 -8.89 -12.35 -3.09
C SER A 218 -8.97 -11.46 -1.86
N HIS A 219 -8.49 -10.22 -1.99
CA HIS A 219 -8.84 -9.16 -1.04
C HIS A 219 -10.35 -8.94 -1.00
N SER A 220 -10.84 -8.34 0.09
CA SER A 220 -12.26 -8.05 0.30
C SER A 220 -12.49 -6.54 0.19
N LEU A 221 -13.46 -6.16 -0.65
CA LEU A 221 -14.00 -4.80 -0.76
C LEU A 221 -15.50 -4.85 -0.46
N VAL A 222 -15.90 -4.37 0.72
CA VAL A 222 -17.31 -4.36 1.15
C VAL A 222 -17.83 -2.93 1.15
N TYR A 223 -18.85 -2.67 0.33
CA TYR A 223 -19.53 -1.38 0.29
C TYR A 223 -20.68 -1.39 1.30
N THR A 224 -20.58 -0.53 2.30
CA THR A 224 -21.59 -0.34 3.33
C THR A 224 -22.18 1.08 3.26
N ASP A 225 -23.19 1.36 4.09
CA ASP A 225 -23.71 2.72 4.23
C ASP A 225 -22.67 3.66 4.85
N ALA A 226 -21.72 3.14 5.63
CA ALA A 226 -20.64 3.91 6.24
C ALA A 226 -19.49 4.22 5.26
N GLY A 227 -19.35 3.41 4.20
CA GLY A 227 -18.35 3.61 3.15
C GLY A 227 -17.75 2.32 2.62
N LEU A 228 -16.46 2.35 2.27
CA LEU A 228 -15.72 1.22 1.74
C LEU A 228 -14.90 0.57 2.84
N GLU A 229 -15.10 -0.73 3.03
CA GLU A 229 -14.29 -1.56 3.93
C GLU A 229 -13.30 -2.37 3.10
N VAL A 230 -12.01 -2.27 3.46
CA VAL A 230 -10.90 -2.91 2.74
C VAL A 230 -10.22 -3.91 3.67
N THR A 231 -10.07 -5.15 3.22
CA THR A 231 -9.31 -6.19 3.93
C THR A 231 -8.37 -6.89 2.96
N ALA A 232 -7.07 -6.82 3.24
CA ALA A 232 -6.07 -7.53 2.45
C ALA A 232 -5.96 -9.00 2.88
N ARG A 233 -5.50 -9.84 1.96
CA ARG A 233 -5.03 -11.20 2.27
C ARG A 233 -3.51 -11.20 2.25
N ARG A 234 -2.89 -11.81 3.26
CA ARG A 234 -1.45 -11.90 3.40
C ARG A 234 -1.03 -13.37 3.49
N PHE A 235 0.02 -13.74 2.79
CA PHE A 235 0.77 -14.98 3.05
C PHE A 235 2.20 -14.59 3.41
N HIS A 236 2.75 -15.20 4.45
CA HIS A 236 4.09 -14.89 4.91
C HIS A 236 4.85 -16.17 5.25
N THR A 237 6.10 -16.22 4.84
CA THR A 237 7.00 -17.34 5.10
C THR A 237 8.21 -16.86 5.87
N GLY A 238 8.52 -17.56 6.95
CA GLY A 238 9.73 -17.30 7.72
C GLY A 238 10.99 -17.70 6.96
N SER A 239 12.14 -17.49 7.59
CA SER A 239 13.46 -17.79 7.01
C SER A 239 13.82 -19.30 7.01
N SER A 240 12.98 -20.16 7.60
CA SER A 240 13.29 -21.58 7.79
C SER A 240 13.05 -22.47 6.56
N ASN A 241 12.19 -22.04 5.61
CA ASN A 241 11.93 -22.78 4.38
C ASN A 241 12.86 -22.26 3.26
N PRO A 242 13.83 -23.04 2.77
CA PRO A 242 14.78 -22.57 1.76
C PRO A 242 14.11 -22.19 0.43
N ASP A 243 13.03 -22.88 0.04
CA ASP A 243 12.36 -22.64 -1.24
C ASP A 243 11.45 -21.40 -1.21
N LEU A 244 10.96 -21.05 -0.02
CA LEU A 244 10.06 -19.92 0.21
C LEU A 244 10.63 -18.96 1.24
N ARG A 245 11.96 -18.81 1.31
CA ARG A 245 12.58 -18.08 2.41
C ARG A 245 12.15 -16.62 2.43
N GLY A 246 11.62 -16.16 3.57
CA GLY A 246 11.42 -14.74 3.84
C GLY A 246 10.60 -14.03 2.77
N MET A 247 9.39 -14.52 2.49
CA MET A 247 8.49 -13.93 1.50
C MET A 247 7.27 -13.31 2.20
N THR A 248 6.76 -12.23 1.63
CA THR A 248 5.45 -11.68 2.00
C THR A 248 4.64 -11.44 0.73
N TRP A 249 3.47 -12.05 0.64
CA TRP A 249 2.58 -11.92 -0.50
C TRP A 249 1.35 -11.14 -0.07
N CYS A 250 0.94 -10.16 -0.87
CA CYS A 250 -0.18 -9.27 -0.58
C CYS A 250 -1.20 -9.25 -1.72
N LYS A 251 -2.49 -9.36 -1.37
CA LYS A 251 -3.60 -9.03 -2.28
C LYS A 251 -3.91 -7.54 -2.12
N LEU A 252 -3.44 -6.75 -3.08
CA LEU A 252 -3.47 -5.29 -3.04
C LEU A 252 -4.61 -4.74 -3.89
N VAL A 253 -5.17 -3.63 -3.44
CA VAL A 253 -6.13 -2.84 -4.19
C VAL A 253 -5.35 -1.89 -5.11
N PRO A 254 -5.57 -1.91 -6.42
CA PRO A 254 -4.93 -0.98 -7.35
C PRO A 254 -5.24 0.48 -6.99
N PRO A 255 -4.27 1.41 -7.04
CA PRO A 255 -4.50 2.83 -6.77
C PRO A 255 -5.65 3.44 -7.61
N GLU A 256 -5.80 3.07 -8.88
CA GLU A 256 -6.89 3.56 -9.73
C GLU A 256 -8.28 3.14 -9.22
N ARG A 257 -8.39 2.02 -8.49
CA ARG A 257 -9.65 1.58 -7.90
C ARG A 257 -10.06 2.49 -6.74
N PHE A 258 -9.08 2.95 -5.94
CA PHE A 258 -9.33 3.98 -4.94
C PHE A 258 -9.71 5.31 -5.57
N LEU A 259 -9.09 5.69 -6.68
CA LEU A 259 -9.46 6.92 -7.40
C LEU A 259 -10.89 6.85 -7.94
N GLU A 260 -11.30 5.72 -8.51
CA GLU A 260 -12.69 5.50 -8.93
C GLU A 260 -13.67 5.66 -7.76
N TYR A 261 -13.32 5.12 -6.59
CA TYR A 261 -14.11 5.32 -5.38
C TYR A 261 -14.19 6.79 -4.98
N ILE A 262 -13.06 7.51 -4.96
CA ILE A 262 -12.99 8.94 -4.63
C ILE A 262 -13.85 9.78 -5.59
N MET A 263 -13.80 9.46 -6.88
CA MET A 263 -14.46 10.23 -7.93
C MET A 263 -15.96 9.93 -8.06
N VAL A 264 -16.37 8.69 -7.79
CA VAL A 264 -17.70 8.19 -8.14
C VAL A 264 -18.38 7.51 -6.95
N ASP A 265 -17.91 6.34 -6.54
CA ASP A 265 -18.67 5.46 -5.64
C ASP A 265 -18.85 6.05 -4.24
N GLY A 266 -17.80 6.66 -3.69
CA GLY A 266 -17.82 7.31 -2.38
C GLY A 266 -18.73 8.54 -2.31
N LEU A 267 -19.20 9.06 -3.46
CA LEU A 267 -20.09 10.22 -3.52
C LEU A 267 -21.55 9.84 -3.81
N LYS A 268 -21.85 8.57 -4.10
CA LYS A 268 -23.22 8.13 -4.41
C LYS A 268 -24.16 8.39 -3.23
N GLY A 269 -25.27 9.08 -3.50
CA GLY A 269 -26.28 9.42 -2.49
C GLY A 269 -25.91 10.59 -1.57
N THR A 270 -24.80 11.29 -1.82
CA THR A 270 -24.39 12.49 -1.07
C THR A 270 -25.05 13.74 -1.68
N LYS A 271 -25.44 14.71 -0.85
CA LYS A 271 -26.05 15.97 -1.35
C LYS A 271 -24.95 16.90 -1.93
N PRO A 272 -25.21 17.61 -3.03
CA PRO A 272 -24.37 18.71 -3.52
C PRO A 272 -24.27 19.86 -2.54
#